data_AF-A0AAW6P8K3-F1
#
_entry.id   AF-A0AAW6P8K3-F1
#
_cell.length_a   1.000
_cell.length_b   1.000
_cell.length_c   1.000
_cell.angle_alpha   90.00
_cell.angle_beta   90.00
_cell.angle_gamma   90.00
#
_symmetry.space_group_name_H-M   'P 1'
#
loop_
_entity.id
_entity.type
_entity.pdbx_description
1 polymer ?
#
loop_
_entity_poly.entity_id
_entity_poly.type
_entity_poly.pdbx_seq_one_letter_code
_entity_poly.pdbx_strand_id
1 'polypeptide(L)'
;EPQTYRVILDIPERARQLMVEKLDPPCKTMQYRQALAIGLAPGGVVRGWVRSTCGESIEILRAQAGVEPKGPYNGTSGGKHRPLSEASKAYIDKHGIPYGSW
;
A
#
# COMPACT_ATOMS: atom_id res chain seq x y z
N GLU A 1 8.52 -12.45 2.72
CA GLU A 1 9.96 -12.29 3.11
C GLU A 1 10.13 -10.93 3.75
N PRO A 2 10.90 -10.79 4.86
CA PRO A 2 11.09 -9.51 5.53
C PRO A 2 12.10 -8.64 4.76
N GLN A 3 11.73 -8.22 3.56
CA GLN A 3 12.46 -7.22 2.78
C GLN A 3 11.86 -5.84 3.05
N THR A 4 12.73 -4.83 3.08
CA THR A 4 12.29 -3.43 3.08
C THR A 4 12.34 -2.92 1.65
N TYR A 5 11.25 -2.31 1.20
CA TYR A 5 11.15 -1.74 -0.13
C TYR A 5 11.13 -0.22 -0.09
N ARG A 6 11.67 0.40 -1.14
CA ARG A 6 11.62 1.85 -1.33
C ARG A 6 11.24 2.18 -2.76
N VAL A 7 10.37 3.17 -2.89
CA VAL A 7 9.95 3.73 -4.18
C VAL A 7 9.60 5.20 -3.99
N ILE A 8 9.79 5.99 -5.05
CA ILE A 8 9.22 7.33 -5.17
C ILE A 8 8.08 7.22 -6.18
N LEU A 9 6.90 7.71 -5.80
CA LEU A 9 5.72 7.66 -6.64
C LEU A 9 5.36 9.08 -7.08
N ASP A 10 5.47 9.34 -8.37
CA ASP A 10 4.93 10.57 -8.94
C ASP A 10 3.42 10.41 -9.13
N ILE A 11 2.65 11.30 -8.50
CA ILE A 11 1.20 11.31 -8.66
C ILE A 11 0.87 12.00 -9.98
N PRO A 12 0.35 11.28 -10.99
CA PRO A 12 0.13 11.85 -12.31
C PRO A 12 -0.96 12.92 -12.26
N GLU A 13 -0.88 13.90 -13.15
CA GLU A 13 -1.89 14.96 -13.27
C GLU A 13 -3.30 14.40 -13.50
N ARG A 14 -3.42 13.26 -14.20
CA ARG A 14 -4.69 12.57 -14.39
C ARG A 14 -5.38 12.22 -13.06
N ALA A 15 -4.62 11.92 -12.01
CA ALA A 15 -5.18 11.68 -10.69
C ALA A 15 -5.88 12.92 -10.13
N ARG A 16 -5.28 14.11 -10.31
CA ARG A 16 -5.88 15.39 -9.90
C ARG A 16 -7.14 15.68 -10.70
N GLN A 17 -7.09 15.49 -12.02
CA GLN A 17 -8.25 15.65 -12.90
C GLN A 17 -9.42 14.76 -12.47
N LEU A 18 -9.15 13.49 -12.16
CA LEU A 18 -10.17 12.54 -11.70
C LEU A 18 -10.81 12.91 -10.35
N MET A 19 -10.07 13.60 -9.49
CA MET A 19 -10.55 14.04 -8.17
C MET A 19 -11.47 15.26 -8.26
N VAL A 20 -11.30 16.10 -9.28
CA VAL A 20 -12.17 17.26 -9.55
C VAL A 20 -13.28 16.97 -10.57
N GLU A 21 -13.24 15.79 -11.19
CA GLU A 21 -14.28 15.31 -12.10
C GLU A 21 -15.51 14.87 -11.31
N LYS A 22 -16.65 15.53 -11.56
CA LYS A 22 -17.93 15.16 -10.96
C LYS A 22 -18.33 13.77 -11.43
N LEU A 23 -18.79 12.93 -10.51
CA LEU A 23 -19.27 11.59 -10.83
C LEU A 23 -20.52 11.67 -11.71
N ASP A 24 -20.57 10.80 -12.71
CA ASP A 24 -21.71 10.60 -13.59
C ASP A 24 -22.05 9.09 -13.66
N PRO A 25 -23.21 8.65 -13.14
CA PRO A 25 -24.23 9.45 -12.46
C PRO A 25 -23.74 10.02 -11.12
N PRO A 26 -24.30 11.15 -10.66
CA PRO A 26 -23.90 11.77 -9.42
C PRO A 26 -24.25 10.88 -8.22
N CYS A 27 -23.26 10.69 -7.34
CA CYS A 27 -23.41 9.94 -6.11
C CYS A 27 -24.12 10.79 -5.03
N LYS A 28 -25.08 10.18 -4.31
CA LYS A 28 -25.86 10.87 -3.26
C LYS A 28 -25.01 11.33 -2.07
N THR A 29 -23.95 10.57 -1.75
CA THR A 29 -23.10 10.86 -0.58
C THR A 29 -21.95 11.79 -0.92
N MET A 30 -21.28 11.59 -2.05
CA MET A 30 -20.12 12.39 -2.45
C MET A 30 -20.06 12.54 -3.96
N GLN A 31 -20.22 13.77 -4.47
CA GLN A 31 -20.28 14.02 -5.92
C GLN A 31 -18.93 13.86 -6.65
N TYR A 32 -17.84 13.65 -5.92
CA TYR A 32 -16.47 13.55 -6.44
C TYR A 32 -15.76 12.31 -5.90
N ARG A 33 -14.65 11.93 -6.55
CA ARG A 33 -13.71 10.97 -5.96
C ARG A 33 -12.99 11.64 -4.79
N GLN A 34 -12.81 10.89 -3.70
CA GLN A 34 -12.36 11.46 -2.41
C GLN A 34 -11.11 10.80 -1.84
N ALA A 35 -10.59 9.76 -2.49
CA ALA A 35 -9.43 9.04 -1.99
C ALA A 35 -8.46 8.69 -3.10
N LEU A 36 -7.18 8.92 -2.82
CA LEU A 36 -6.05 8.33 -3.51
C LEU A 36 -5.56 7.16 -2.66
N ALA A 37 -5.76 5.94 -3.11
CA ALA A 37 -5.33 4.74 -2.41
C ALA A 37 -4.04 4.19 -3.03
N ILE A 38 -3.06 3.86 -2.20
CA ILE A 38 -1.81 3.22 -2.62
C ILE A 38 -1.77 1.83 -1.97
N GLY A 39 -1.63 0.80 -2.80
CA GLY A 39 -1.50 -0.58 -2.35
C GLY A 39 -0.09 -1.08 -2.59
N LEU A 40 0.48 -1.73 -1.57
CA LEU A 40 1.75 -2.42 -1.62
C LEU A 40 1.50 -3.92 -1.51
N ALA A 41 1.95 -4.69 -2.49
CA ALA A 41 1.86 -6.13 -2.50
C ALA A 41 3.25 -6.77 -2.25
N PRO A 42 3.30 -8.06 -1.85
CA PRO A 42 4.55 -8.79 -1.75
C PRO A 42 5.40 -8.69 -3.02
N GLY A 43 6.72 -8.71 -2.85
CA GLY A 43 7.67 -8.53 -3.96
C GLY A 43 7.85 -7.07 -4.39
N GLY A 44 7.29 -6.10 -3.66
CA GLY A 44 7.50 -4.66 -3.91
C GLY A 44 6.62 -4.08 -5.01
N VAL A 45 5.56 -4.77 -5.44
CA VAL A 45 4.62 -4.23 -6.44
C VAL A 45 3.76 -3.15 -5.79
N VAL A 46 3.73 -1.97 -6.41
CA VAL A 46 2.91 -0.84 -5.98
C VAL A 46 1.86 -0.52 -7.04
N ARG A 47 0.62 -0.33 -6.62
CA ARG A 47 -0.47 0.17 -7.46
C ARG A 47 -1.17 1.32 -6.76
N GLY A 48 -1.65 2.28 -7.53
CA GLY A 48 -2.38 3.43 -7.01
C GLY A 48 -3.71 3.61 -7.72
N TRP A 49 -4.74 3.98 -6.97
CA TRP A 49 -6.09 4.18 -7.48
C TRP A 49 -6.69 5.47 -6.97
N VAL A 50 -7.49 6.12 -7.81
CA VAL A 50 -8.44 7.13 -7.38
C VAL A 50 -9.78 6.46 -7.13
N ARG A 51 -10.35 6.66 -5.94
CA ARG A 51 -11.55 5.94 -5.46
C ARG A 51 -12.70 6.90 -5.13
N SER A 52 -13.91 6.39 -5.33
CA SER A 52 -15.17 6.99 -4.92
C SER A 52 -15.94 6.02 -4.02
N THR A 53 -16.92 6.52 -3.28
CA THR A 53 -17.90 5.73 -2.52
C THR A 53 -18.94 5.04 -3.40
N CYS A 54 -19.24 5.62 -4.56
CA CYS A 54 -20.26 5.10 -5.48
C CYS A 54 -19.69 4.65 -6.84
N GLY A 55 -18.54 5.20 -7.25
CA GLY A 55 -17.93 4.92 -8.54
C GLY A 55 -16.81 3.88 -8.46
N GLU A 56 -16.46 3.31 -9.61
CA GLU A 56 -15.32 2.40 -9.72
C GLU A 56 -13.99 3.06 -9.34
N SER A 57 -13.07 2.24 -8.83
CA SER A 57 -11.71 2.67 -8.54
C SER A 57 -10.91 2.67 -9.84
N ILE A 58 -10.34 3.81 -10.20
CA ILE A 58 -9.55 3.96 -11.43
C ILE A 58 -8.08 3.85 -11.06
N GLU A 59 -7.38 2.87 -11.64
CA GLU A 59 -5.93 2.78 -11.49
C GLU A 59 -5.25 3.94 -12.20
N ILE A 60 -4.35 4.60 -11.51
CA ILE A 60 -3.62 5.77 -12.01
C ILE A 60 -2.12 5.57 -12.08
N LEU A 61 -1.58 4.59 -11.36
CA LEU A 61 -0.15 4.28 -11.40
C LEU A 61 0.10 2.83 -11.02
N ARG A 62 1.20 2.30 -11.57
CA ARG A 62 1.80 1.04 -11.20
C ARG A 62 3.31 1.20 -11.21
N ALA A 63 3.98 0.71 -10.17
CA ALA A 63 5.41 0.79 -10.02
C ALA A 63 5.97 -0.49 -9.38
N GLN A 64 7.27 -0.70 -9.58
CA GLN A 64 8.04 -1.73 -8.90
C GLN A 64 8.98 -1.04 -7.91
N ALA A 65 8.81 -1.31 -6.63
CA ALA A 65 9.72 -0.81 -5.60
C ALA A 65 11.03 -1.59 -5.64
N GLY A 66 12.13 -0.87 -5.41
CA GLY A 66 13.45 -1.47 -5.22
C GLY A 66 13.61 -1.95 -3.78
N VAL A 67 14.48 -2.94 -3.59
CA VAL A 67 14.91 -3.35 -2.24
C VAL A 67 15.76 -2.23 -1.64
N GLU A 68 15.43 -1.78 -0.44
CA GLU A 68 16.21 -0.81 0.31
C GLU A 68 17.39 -1.52 0.97
N PRO A 69 18.65 -1.27 0.55
CA PRO A 69 19.81 -1.99 1.05
C PRO A 69 20.05 -1.75 2.55
N LYS A 70 19.59 -0.61 3.09
CA LYS A 70 19.66 -0.34 4.53
C LYS A 70 18.67 -1.17 5.35
N GLY A 71 17.72 -1.85 4.70
CA GLY A 71 16.67 -2.60 5.39
C GLY A 71 15.81 -1.69 6.30
N PRO A 72 15.19 -2.26 7.35
CA PRO A 72 14.36 -1.48 8.25
C PRO A 72 15.21 -0.53 9.11
N TYR A 73 14.54 0.45 9.75
CA TYR A 73 15.16 1.39 10.69
C TYR A 73 16.38 2.15 10.12
N ASN A 74 16.38 2.43 8.82
CA ASN A 74 17.43 3.17 8.12
C ASN A 74 18.85 2.59 8.33
N GLY A 75 18.97 1.27 8.47
CA GLY A 75 20.27 0.59 8.61
C GLY A 75 20.77 0.42 10.05
N THR A 76 20.06 0.98 11.04
CA THR A 76 20.49 0.89 12.44
C THR A 76 20.31 -0.50 13.07
N SER A 77 19.62 -1.42 12.38
CA SER A 77 19.38 -2.79 12.84
C SER A 77 20.18 -3.86 12.08
N GLY A 78 21.13 -3.47 11.21
CA GLY A 78 21.86 -4.43 10.37
C GLY A 78 20.94 -5.25 9.46
N GLY A 79 19.87 -4.63 8.93
CA GLY A 79 18.89 -5.28 8.06
C GLY A 79 17.82 -6.11 8.79
N LYS A 80 17.89 -6.26 10.12
CA LYS A 80 16.96 -7.11 10.88
C LYS A 80 15.69 -6.36 11.27
N HIS A 81 14.54 -7.01 11.11
CA HIS A 81 13.29 -6.58 11.70
C HIS A 81 13.25 -6.94 13.19
N ARG A 82 12.45 -6.23 13.99
CA ARG A 82 12.28 -6.57 15.41
C ARG A 82 11.73 -7.99 15.54
N PRO A 83 12.34 -8.84 16.40
CA PRO A 83 11.81 -10.17 16.63
C PRO A 83 10.43 -10.09 17.29
N LEU A 84 9.60 -11.10 17.05
CA LEU A 84 8.34 -11.27 17.76
C LEU A 84 8.61 -11.55 19.24
N SER A 85 7.71 -11.07 20.10
CA SER A 85 7.67 -11.53 21.50
C SER A 85 7.26 -13.00 21.56
N GLU A 86 7.67 -13.72 22.61
CA GLU A 86 7.27 -15.12 22.82
C GLU A 86 5.74 -15.30 22.84
N ALA A 87 5.02 -14.38 23.46
CA ALA A 87 3.55 -14.40 23.48
C ALA A 87 2.94 -14.26 22.08
N SER A 88 3.49 -13.37 21.26
CA SER A 88 3.03 -13.17 19.87
C SER A 88 3.33 -14.40 19.01
N LYS A 89 4.52 -15.00 19.17
CA LYS A 89 4.92 -16.20 18.45
C LYS A 89 4.01 -17.38 18.80
N ALA A 90 3.79 -17.62 20.09
CA ALA A 90 2.87 -18.68 20.55
C ALA A 90 1.44 -18.51 20.02
N TYR A 91 0.95 -17.26 19.95
CA TYR A 91 -0.36 -16.97 19.38
C TYR A 91 -0.42 -17.28 17.86
N ILE A 92 0.59 -16.85 17.11
CA ILE A 92 0.69 -17.12 15.67
C ILE A 92 0.71 -18.63 15.40
N ASP A 93 1.55 -19.37 16.13
CA ASP A 93 1.69 -20.82 15.97
C ASP A 93 0.40 -21.56 16.32
N LYS A 94 -0.27 -21.15 17.41
CA LYS A 94 -1.55 -21.73 17.84
C LYS A 94 -2.67 -21.54 16.81
N HIS A 95 -2.71 -20.39 16.13
CA HIS A 95 -3.80 -20.00 15.25
C HIS A 95 -3.49 -20.17 13.75
N GLY A 96 -2.29 -20.68 13.41
CA GLY A 96 -1.89 -20.88 12.01
C GLY A 96 -1.82 -19.57 11.22
N ILE A 97 -1.48 -18.45 11.88
CA ILE A 97 -1.44 -17.14 11.23
C ILE A 97 -0.23 -17.11 10.29
N PRO A 98 -0.41 -16.76 9.00
CA PRO A 98 0.67 -16.83 8.03
C PRO A 98 1.55 -15.57 8.10
N TYR A 99 2.16 -15.32 9.27
CA TYR A 99 2.89 -14.08 9.59
C TYR A 99 4.09 -13.81 8.66
N GLY A 100 4.68 -14.85 8.06
CA GLY A 100 5.81 -14.72 7.13
C GLY A 100 5.45 -14.72 5.64
N SER A 101 4.19 -14.92 5.28
CA SER A 101 3.76 -15.09 3.88
C SER A 101 3.46 -13.79 3.14
N TRP A 102 3.60 -12.64 3.82
CA TRP A 102 3.40 -11.31 3.29
C TRP A 102 4.72 -10.55 3.25
#